data_AF-A0A1Q8EDJ9-F1
#
_entry.id   AF-A0A1Q8EDJ9-F1
#
_cell.length_a   1.000
_cell.length_b   1.000
_cell.length_c   1.000
_cell.angle_alpha   90.00
_cell.angle_beta   90.00
_cell.angle_gamma   90.00
#
_symmetry.space_group_name_H-M   'P 1'
#
loop_
_entity.id
_entity.type
_entity.pdbx_description
1 polymer ?
#
loop_
_entity_poly.entity_id
_entity_poly.type
_entity_poly.pdbx_seq_one_letter_code
_entity_poly.pdbx_strand_id
1 'polypeptide(L)'
;MKKLYICHTVYHLLITMCHLDFCEDSHLLLFDTISDRELLVKRLRKLNYTGLVFFEAKDCTDYAQYDLQDFDEIYLFNDWTYIGQYLRSNKQSYSLIEDGYNYYAYHSYPESFSRLRQIYHCIFRNSLPLGYSKYVKQIELNSLEVLKDTDKRRKKCKEVPRLALFSNLSDLKKERLLSLFAVKPIEVRSQDTLLVLTQPLYQDGLAGFETAEKQLAFYQKIVDSYKQERTIYFKVHPRDEIDYSAIEDVVFLRQDVPMELYEFVGNYYFDTGITHSSTALEYLSCVGEKIVLCDMKGKMSEK
;
A
#
# COMPACT_ATOMS: atom_id res chain seq x y z
N MET A 1 -18.42 -18.84 6.30
CA MET A 1 -18.41 -17.91 5.17
C MET A 1 -16.97 -17.79 4.71
N LYS A 2 -16.66 -18.26 3.51
CA LYS A 2 -15.29 -18.31 2.99
C LYS A 2 -14.90 -16.95 2.45
N LYS A 3 -13.86 -16.34 3.03
CA LYS A 3 -13.34 -15.04 2.62
C LYS A 3 -12.02 -15.23 1.86
N LEU A 4 -11.80 -14.48 0.78
CA LEU A 4 -10.53 -14.41 0.06
C LEU A 4 -9.99 -12.99 0.08
N TYR A 5 -8.72 -12.84 0.48
CA TYR A 5 -8.00 -11.56 0.42
C TYR A 5 -6.87 -11.64 -0.60
N ILE A 6 -6.87 -10.72 -1.55
CA ILE A 6 -5.94 -10.69 -2.68
C ILE A 6 -4.90 -9.59 -2.43
N CYS A 7 -3.67 -9.99 -2.13
CA CYS A 7 -2.58 -9.10 -1.74
C CYS A 7 -1.53 -8.99 -2.84
N HIS A 8 -1.26 -7.75 -3.27
CA HIS A 8 -0.22 -7.43 -4.25
C HIS A 8 1.04 -6.86 -3.59
N THR A 9 0.93 -6.32 -2.38
CA THR A 9 2.04 -5.70 -1.66
C THR A 9 2.11 -6.20 -0.21
N VAL A 10 3.25 -6.00 0.44
CA VAL A 10 3.41 -6.25 1.88
C VAL A 10 2.45 -5.41 2.73
N TYR A 11 2.08 -4.21 2.27
CA TYR A 11 1.06 -3.38 2.90
C TYR A 11 -0.32 -4.02 2.83
N HIS A 12 -0.70 -4.62 1.70
CA HIS A 12 -1.98 -5.32 1.57
C HIS A 12 -2.07 -6.50 2.55
N LEU A 13 -0.98 -7.24 2.72
CA LEU A 13 -0.92 -8.31 3.71
C LEU A 13 -1.07 -7.76 5.12
N LEU A 14 -0.37 -6.68 5.47
CA LEU A 14 -0.48 -6.03 6.79
C LEU A 14 -1.93 -5.63 7.10
N ILE A 15 -2.58 -4.87 6.21
CA ILE A 15 -3.97 -4.42 6.40
C ILE A 15 -4.91 -5.63 6.48
N THR A 16 -4.73 -6.62 5.61
CA THR A 16 -5.50 -7.88 5.68
C THR A 16 -5.39 -8.54 7.05
N MET A 17 -4.18 -8.64 7.61
CA MET A 17 -3.96 -9.20 8.94
C MET A 17 -4.57 -8.34 10.06
N CYS A 18 -4.78 -7.04 9.87
CA CYS A 18 -5.53 -6.20 10.80
C CYS A 18 -7.04 -6.55 10.79
N HIS A 19 -7.60 -6.93 9.65
CA HIS A 19 -9.01 -7.35 9.54
C HIS A 19 -9.26 -8.80 9.98
N LEU A 20 -8.26 -9.67 9.82
CA LEU A 20 -8.42 -11.09 10.10
C LEU A 20 -8.08 -11.47 11.53
N ASP A 21 -8.85 -12.37 12.11
CA ASP A 21 -8.34 -13.20 13.19
C ASP A 21 -7.62 -14.41 12.59
N PHE A 22 -6.45 -14.73 13.13
CA PHE A 22 -5.58 -15.80 12.61
C PHE A 22 -6.26 -17.18 12.60
N CYS A 23 -7.36 -17.34 13.34
CA CYS A 23 -8.14 -18.58 13.44
C CYS A 23 -9.42 -18.57 12.57
N GLU A 24 -9.73 -17.48 11.88
CA GLU A 24 -10.84 -17.44 10.92
C GLU A 24 -10.51 -18.25 9.66
N ASP A 25 -11.52 -18.92 9.10
CA ASP A 25 -11.45 -19.58 7.78
C ASP A 25 -11.48 -18.53 6.65
N SER A 26 -10.40 -17.76 6.58
CA SER A 26 -10.12 -16.78 5.53
C SER A 26 -8.92 -17.26 4.74
N HIS A 27 -8.87 -17.01 3.44
CA HIS A 27 -7.83 -17.45 2.52
C HIS A 27 -7.07 -16.26 1.94
N LEU A 28 -5.82 -16.47 1.51
CA LEU A 28 -4.98 -15.44 0.89
C LEU A 28 -4.60 -15.84 -0.53
N LEU A 29 -4.57 -14.87 -1.45
CA LEU A 29 -3.88 -14.97 -2.73
C LEU A 29 -2.75 -13.93 -2.72
N LEU A 30 -1.50 -14.40 -2.75
CA LEU A 30 -0.29 -13.57 -2.63
C LEU A 30 0.45 -13.51 -3.97
N PHE A 31 0.59 -12.30 -4.51
CA PHE A 31 1.32 -12.06 -5.75
C PHE A 31 2.84 -12.09 -5.55
N ASP A 32 3.58 -12.37 -6.62
CA ASP A 32 5.05 -12.45 -6.66
C ASP A 32 5.73 -11.09 -6.46
N THR A 33 4.97 -10.00 -6.65
CA THR A 33 5.35 -8.64 -6.29
C THR A 33 5.56 -8.45 -4.78
N ILE A 34 5.14 -9.40 -3.95
CA ILE A 34 5.48 -9.44 -2.52
C ILE A 34 6.80 -10.19 -2.36
N SER A 35 7.88 -9.44 -2.12
CA SER A 35 9.19 -10.00 -1.80
C SER A 35 9.10 -10.95 -0.59
N ASP A 36 9.82 -12.08 -0.65
CA ASP A 36 9.85 -13.09 0.42
C ASP A 36 8.48 -13.65 0.85
N ARG A 37 7.48 -13.66 -0.03
CA ARG A 37 6.12 -14.16 0.27
C ARG A 37 6.11 -15.59 0.83
N GLU A 38 7.00 -16.47 0.37
CA GLU A 38 7.11 -17.84 0.89
C GLU A 38 7.59 -17.86 2.34
N LEU A 39 8.49 -16.94 2.71
CA LEU A 39 8.95 -16.77 4.09
C LEU A 39 7.82 -16.19 4.96
N LEU A 40 7.07 -15.20 4.45
CA LEU A 40 5.89 -14.66 5.13
C LEU A 40 4.86 -15.75 5.40
N VAL A 41 4.59 -16.64 4.43
CA VAL A 41 3.69 -17.79 4.63
C VAL A 41 4.23 -18.75 5.69
N LYS A 42 5.53 -19.07 5.68
CA LYS A 42 6.12 -19.89 6.75
C LYS A 42 5.90 -19.27 8.13
N ARG A 43 6.00 -17.94 8.26
CA ARG A 43 5.73 -17.22 9.52
C ARG A 43 4.24 -17.23 9.87
N LEU A 44 3.34 -17.01 8.91
CA LEU A 44 1.88 -17.14 9.12
C LEU A 44 1.52 -18.51 9.69
N ARG A 45 2.08 -19.60 9.14
CA ARG A 45 1.83 -20.95 9.65
C ARG A 45 2.33 -21.14 11.09
N LYS A 46 3.48 -20.57 11.45
CA LYS A 46 3.98 -20.57 12.84
C LYS A 46 3.07 -19.77 13.80
N LEU A 47 2.32 -18.81 13.28
CA LEU A 47 1.33 -18.02 14.02
C LEU A 47 -0.06 -18.66 14.00
N ASN A 48 -0.17 -19.94 13.64
CA ASN A 48 -1.40 -20.74 13.57
C ASN A 48 -2.43 -20.23 12.55
N TYR A 49 -2.00 -19.54 11.50
CA TYR A 49 -2.89 -19.24 10.38
C TYR A 49 -3.22 -20.52 9.59
N THR A 50 -4.50 -20.85 9.50
CA THR A 50 -5.00 -22.11 8.91
C THR A 50 -5.51 -21.97 7.49
N GLY A 51 -5.83 -20.75 7.04
CA GLY A 51 -6.36 -20.48 5.71
C GLY A 51 -5.51 -20.99 4.56
N LEU A 52 -6.12 -21.30 3.41
CA LEU A 52 -5.34 -21.62 2.21
C LEU A 52 -4.60 -20.37 1.73
N VAL A 53 -3.38 -20.57 1.25
CA VAL A 53 -2.59 -19.51 0.63
C VAL A 53 -2.23 -19.93 -0.77
N PHE A 54 -2.67 -19.13 -1.74
CA PHE A 54 -2.36 -19.28 -3.15
C PHE A 54 -1.22 -18.33 -3.53
N PHE A 55 -0.41 -18.74 -4.50
CA PHE A 55 0.63 -17.90 -5.08
C PHE A 55 0.30 -17.59 -6.53
N GLU A 56 0.61 -16.36 -6.93
CA GLU A 56 0.30 -15.87 -8.27
C GLU A 56 1.47 -15.06 -8.85
N ALA A 57 1.66 -15.13 -10.17
CA ALA A 57 2.59 -14.28 -10.90
C ALA A 57 1.92 -12.96 -11.31
N LYS A 58 2.64 -11.82 -11.29
CA LYS A 58 2.05 -10.50 -11.56
C LYS A 58 1.36 -10.41 -12.92
N ASP A 59 1.88 -11.14 -13.91
CA ASP A 59 1.45 -11.10 -15.30
C ASP A 59 0.38 -12.16 -15.63
N CYS A 60 -0.16 -12.83 -14.61
CA CYS A 60 -1.25 -13.77 -14.80
C CYS A 60 -2.53 -13.06 -15.27
N THR A 61 -3.15 -13.63 -16.31
CA THR A 61 -4.34 -13.07 -16.95
C THR A 61 -5.57 -13.97 -16.85
N ASP A 62 -5.39 -15.23 -16.43
CA ASP A 62 -6.48 -16.19 -16.20
C ASP A 62 -6.41 -16.75 -14.79
N TYR A 63 -7.53 -16.65 -14.08
CA TYR A 63 -7.65 -16.97 -12.66
C TYR A 63 -8.62 -18.14 -12.41
N ALA A 64 -8.99 -18.88 -13.46
CA ALA A 64 -9.89 -20.02 -13.37
C ALA A 64 -9.39 -21.09 -12.37
N GLN A 65 -8.08 -21.28 -12.26
CA GLN A 65 -7.47 -22.26 -11.35
C GLN A 65 -7.69 -22.00 -9.85
N TYR A 66 -8.16 -20.80 -9.46
CA TYR A 66 -8.38 -20.46 -8.05
C TYR A 66 -9.82 -20.64 -7.60
N ASP A 67 -10.70 -21.09 -8.49
CA ASP A 67 -12.13 -21.30 -8.22
C ASP A 67 -12.75 -20.13 -7.45
N LEU A 68 -12.50 -18.89 -7.94
CA LEU A 68 -12.88 -17.67 -7.22
C LEU A 68 -14.39 -17.60 -6.89
N GLN A 69 -15.23 -18.39 -7.58
CA GLN A 69 -16.67 -18.48 -7.33
C GLN A 69 -17.03 -19.18 -6.02
N ASP A 70 -16.10 -19.92 -5.42
CA ASP A 70 -16.31 -20.68 -4.19
C ASP A 70 -16.19 -19.80 -2.93
N PHE A 71 -15.78 -18.54 -3.08
CA PHE A 71 -15.66 -17.57 -1.99
C PHE A 71 -16.90 -16.67 -1.89
N ASP A 72 -17.45 -16.56 -0.69
CA ASP A 72 -18.61 -15.71 -0.39
C ASP A 72 -18.25 -14.22 -0.45
N GLU A 73 -17.02 -13.91 0.00
CA GLU A 73 -16.47 -12.56 0.06
C GLU A 73 -15.05 -12.52 -0.52
N ILE A 74 -14.83 -11.58 -1.44
CA ILE A 74 -13.53 -11.36 -2.06
C ILE A 74 -13.12 -9.92 -1.80
N TYR A 75 -11.91 -9.73 -1.29
CA TYR A 75 -11.33 -8.43 -0.96
C TYR A 75 -10.10 -8.15 -1.83
N LEU A 76 -10.08 -6.98 -2.48
CA LEU A 76 -8.96 -6.49 -3.29
C LEU A 76 -8.57 -5.09 -2.84
N PHE A 77 -7.33 -4.71 -3.12
CA PHE A 77 -6.82 -3.37 -2.79
C PHE A 77 -6.95 -2.38 -3.96
N ASN A 78 -7.01 -2.92 -5.17
CA ASN A 78 -7.34 -2.22 -6.39
C ASN A 78 -7.96 -3.20 -7.39
N ASP A 79 -8.72 -2.70 -8.35
CA ASP A 79 -9.38 -3.52 -9.37
C ASP A 79 -8.99 -3.15 -10.80
N TRP A 80 -7.98 -2.30 -11.01
CA TRP A 80 -7.50 -1.98 -12.36
C TRP A 80 -6.54 -3.05 -12.92
N THR A 81 -6.09 -4.00 -12.11
CA THR A 81 -5.24 -5.13 -12.51
C THR A 81 -6.04 -6.24 -13.23
N TYR A 82 -5.32 -7.24 -13.75
CA TYR A 82 -5.92 -8.39 -14.46
C TYR A 82 -6.90 -9.18 -13.60
N ILE A 83 -6.63 -9.40 -12.32
CA ILE A 83 -7.59 -10.09 -11.43
C ILE A 83 -8.88 -9.29 -11.26
N GLY A 84 -8.78 -7.95 -11.14
CA GLY A 84 -9.96 -7.09 -11.11
C GLY A 84 -10.76 -7.18 -12.41
N GLN A 85 -10.06 -7.18 -13.56
CA GLN A 85 -10.69 -7.40 -14.87
C GLN A 85 -11.36 -8.76 -14.95
N TYR A 86 -10.71 -9.82 -14.48
CA TYR A 86 -11.26 -11.18 -14.45
C TYR A 86 -12.56 -11.24 -13.64
N LEU A 87 -12.58 -10.69 -12.42
CA LEU A 87 -13.78 -10.65 -11.57
C LEU A 87 -14.93 -9.92 -12.25
N ARG A 88 -14.65 -8.77 -12.89
CA ARG A 88 -15.68 -8.00 -13.62
C ARG A 88 -16.22 -8.75 -14.84
N SER A 89 -15.35 -9.38 -15.61
CA SER A 89 -15.72 -10.17 -16.79
C SER A 89 -16.59 -11.37 -16.41
N ASN A 90 -16.28 -12.01 -15.28
CA ASN A 90 -17.03 -13.14 -14.72
C ASN A 90 -18.20 -12.72 -13.81
N LYS A 91 -18.48 -11.42 -13.69
CA LYS A 91 -19.58 -10.85 -12.88
C LYS A 91 -19.53 -11.24 -11.39
N GLN A 92 -18.35 -11.57 -10.89
CA GLN A 92 -18.13 -11.87 -9.48
C GLN A 92 -18.10 -10.58 -8.67
N SER A 93 -18.78 -10.61 -7.53
CA SER A 93 -18.86 -9.45 -6.65
C SER A 93 -17.74 -9.43 -5.62
N TYR A 94 -17.15 -8.27 -5.39
CA TYR A 94 -15.97 -8.08 -4.53
C TYR A 94 -16.06 -6.77 -3.74
N SER A 95 -15.27 -6.66 -2.68
CA SER A 95 -15.08 -5.44 -1.90
C SER A 95 -13.68 -4.89 -2.12
N LEU A 96 -13.55 -3.56 -2.07
CA LEU A 96 -12.27 -2.88 -2.15
C LEU A 96 -11.85 -2.41 -0.76
N ILE A 97 -10.56 -2.52 -0.49
CA ILE A 97 -9.85 -1.86 0.61
C ILE A 97 -8.89 -0.88 -0.06
N GLU A 98 -8.73 0.35 0.40
CA GLU A 98 -7.84 1.28 -0.32
C GLU A 98 -6.40 0.76 -0.43
N ASP A 99 -5.78 0.93 -1.60
CA ASP A 99 -4.42 0.46 -1.95
C ASP A 99 -3.30 1.09 -1.11
N GLY A 100 -3.54 2.31 -0.61
CA GLY A 100 -2.67 3.07 0.24
C GLY A 100 -3.40 4.30 0.76
N TYR A 101 -2.79 5.02 1.71
CA TYR A 101 -3.41 6.17 2.35
C TYR A 101 -4.00 7.17 1.35
N ASN A 102 -5.32 7.36 1.45
CA ASN A 102 -6.06 8.33 0.64
C ASN A 102 -5.85 8.15 -0.88
N TYR A 103 -5.62 6.90 -1.33
CA TYR A 103 -5.37 6.54 -2.75
C TYR A 103 -6.34 7.22 -3.73
N TYR A 104 -7.61 7.30 -3.36
CA TYR A 104 -8.69 7.83 -4.19
C TYR A 104 -8.72 9.37 -4.29
N ALA A 105 -7.94 10.10 -3.49
CA ALA A 105 -7.74 11.54 -3.68
C ALA A 105 -7.07 11.85 -5.03
N TYR A 106 -6.23 10.93 -5.50
CA TYR A 106 -5.45 11.06 -6.72
C TYR A 106 -5.99 10.17 -7.85
N HIS A 107 -6.62 9.04 -7.51
CA HIS A 107 -7.06 8.05 -8.50
C HIS A 107 -8.58 8.06 -8.67
N SER A 108 -9.03 8.99 -9.52
CA SER A 108 -10.41 9.10 -9.96
C SER A 108 -10.50 9.40 -11.45
N TYR A 109 -11.64 9.10 -12.06
CA TYR A 109 -11.89 9.51 -13.44
C TYR A 109 -12.18 11.02 -13.46
N PRO A 110 -11.46 11.82 -14.27
CA PRO A 110 -11.71 13.25 -14.35
C PRO A 110 -13.12 13.54 -14.90
N GLU A 111 -13.77 14.54 -14.30
CA GLU A 111 -15.11 14.99 -14.72
C GLU A 111 -15.08 15.70 -16.10
N SER A 112 -13.91 16.18 -16.52
CA SER A 112 -13.66 16.94 -17.76
C SER A 112 -13.61 16.10 -19.04
N PHE A 113 -14.05 14.84 -19.00
CA PHE A 113 -14.08 14.01 -20.19
C PHE A 113 -14.92 14.61 -21.32
N SER A 114 -14.50 14.39 -22.56
CA SER A 114 -15.31 14.72 -23.74
C SER A 114 -16.68 14.04 -23.65
N ARG A 115 -17.72 14.63 -24.26
CA ARG A 115 -19.09 14.06 -24.24
C ARG A 115 -19.12 12.59 -24.67
N LEU A 116 -18.32 12.20 -25.67
CA LEU A 116 -18.17 10.81 -26.12
C LEU A 116 -17.63 9.90 -25.02
N ARG A 117 -16.59 10.34 -24.31
CA ARG A 117 -15.99 9.59 -23.21
C ARG A 117 -16.93 9.53 -22.01
N GLN A 118 -17.69 10.59 -21.71
CA GLN A 118 -18.77 10.55 -20.71
C GLN A 118 -19.85 9.52 -21.08
N ILE A 119 -20.27 9.45 -22.35
CA ILE A 119 -21.23 8.44 -22.83
C ILE A 119 -20.63 7.03 -22.68
N TYR A 120 -19.38 6.82 -23.09
CA TYR A 120 -18.68 5.55 -22.90
C TYR A 120 -18.64 5.15 -21.42
N HIS A 121 -18.24 6.06 -20.52
CA HIS A 121 -18.21 5.79 -19.09
C HIS A 121 -19.60 5.53 -18.51
N CYS A 122 -20.66 6.14 -19.04
CA CYS A 122 -22.03 5.87 -18.63
C CYS A 122 -22.49 4.47 -19.08
N ILE A 123 -22.23 4.10 -20.34
CA ILE A 123 -22.62 2.79 -20.92
C ILE A 123 -21.84 1.65 -20.26
N PHE A 124 -20.53 1.82 -20.11
CA PHE A 124 -19.62 0.79 -19.59
C PHE A 124 -19.32 0.92 -18.11
N ARG A 125 -20.02 1.80 -17.37
CA ARG A 125 -19.75 2.09 -15.95
C ARG A 125 -19.61 0.84 -15.10
N ASN A 126 -20.43 -0.16 -15.40
CA ASN A 126 -20.51 -1.41 -14.69
C ASN A 126 -19.26 -2.30 -14.84
N SER A 127 -18.41 -2.01 -15.82
CA SER A 127 -17.17 -2.74 -16.12
C SER A 127 -15.90 -1.90 -15.88
N LEU A 128 -16.05 -0.65 -15.42
CA LEU A 128 -14.91 0.22 -15.12
C LEU A 128 -14.23 -0.17 -13.80
N PRO A 129 -12.88 -0.11 -13.73
CA PRO A 129 -12.13 -0.25 -12.48
C PRO A 129 -12.24 1.01 -11.60
N LEU A 130 -11.32 1.16 -10.66
CA LEU A 130 -11.24 2.23 -9.65
C LEU A 130 -12.49 2.28 -8.78
N GLY A 131 -13.10 1.12 -8.55
CA GLY A 131 -14.31 1.01 -7.76
C GLY A 131 -15.55 1.56 -8.46
N TYR A 132 -15.60 1.77 -9.78
CA TYR A 132 -16.84 2.22 -10.46
C TYR A 132 -17.78 1.07 -10.86
N SER A 133 -17.26 -0.15 -10.99
CA SER A 133 -18.04 -1.34 -11.33
C SER A 133 -19.23 -1.56 -10.39
N LYS A 134 -20.33 -2.12 -10.93
CA LYS A 134 -21.50 -2.55 -10.14
C LYS A 134 -21.23 -3.79 -9.29
N TYR A 135 -20.19 -4.54 -9.61
CA TYR A 135 -19.81 -5.75 -8.88
C TYR A 135 -19.01 -5.43 -7.61
N VAL A 136 -18.58 -4.16 -7.45
CA VAL A 136 -17.98 -3.69 -6.20
C VAL A 136 -19.10 -3.47 -5.17
N LYS A 137 -19.13 -4.31 -4.14
CA LYS A 137 -20.08 -4.29 -3.02
C LYS A 137 -19.84 -3.06 -2.13
N GLN A 138 -18.59 -2.86 -1.72
CA GLN A 138 -18.16 -1.80 -0.83
C GLN A 138 -16.73 -1.35 -1.17
N ILE A 139 -16.36 -0.12 -0.79
CA ILE A 139 -15.00 0.41 -0.82
C ILE A 139 -14.66 0.91 0.57
N GLU A 140 -13.64 0.36 1.21
CA GLU A 140 -13.11 0.85 2.47
C GLU A 140 -12.05 1.92 2.21
N LEU A 141 -12.17 3.06 2.90
CA LEU A 141 -11.31 4.25 2.74
C LEU A 141 -10.82 4.76 4.10
N ASN A 142 -9.64 5.35 4.15
CA ASN A 142 -9.16 6.04 5.34
C ASN A 142 -10.01 7.28 5.68
N SER A 143 -10.43 8.04 4.67
CA SER A 143 -11.31 9.22 4.82
C SER A 143 -12.23 9.36 3.62
N LEU A 144 -13.50 9.67 3.85
CA LEU A 144 -14.47 10.00 2.80
C LEU A 144 -14.27 11.40 2.22
N GLU A 145 -13.52 12.28 2.89
CA GLU A 145 -13.26 13.65 2.44
C GLU A 145 -12.40 13.69 1.17
N VAL A 146 -11.66 12.61 0.89
CA VAL A 146 -10.88 12.46 -0.35
C VAL A 146 -11.76 12.39 -1.59
N LEU A 147 -13.05 12.08 -1.42
CA LEU A 147 -14.03 12.00 -2.48
C LEU A 147 -14.91 13.25 -2.49
N LYS A 148 -14.98 13.91 -3.66
CA LYS A 148 -15.98 14.95 -3.93
C LYS A 148 -17.38 14.44 -3.63
N ASP A 149 -18.27 15.31 -3.17
CA ASP A 149 -19.68 14.97 -2.91
C ASP A 149 -20.42 14.41 -4.13
N THR A 150 -19.99 14.81 -5.33
CA THR A 150 -20.52 14.32 -6.62
C THR A 150 -20.07 12.90 -6.99
N ASP A 151 -19.10 12.33 -6.26
CA ASP A 151 -18.55 11.03 -6.59
C ASP A 151 -19.56 9.89 -6.32
N LYS A 152 -19.99 9.24 -7.40
CA LYS A 152 -20.98 8.15 -7.39
C LYS A 152 -20.53 6.93 -6.59
N ARG A 153 -19.24 6.79 -6.26
CA ARG A 153 -18.70 5.71 -5.42
C ARG A 153 -19.04 5.92 -3.95
N ARG A 154 -19.29 7.16 -3.49
CA ARG A 154 -19.55 7.46 -2.07
C ARG A 154 -20.62 6.58 -1.43
N LYS A 155 -21.69 6.27 -2.17
CA LYS A 155 -22.81 5.42 -1.70
C LYS A 155 -22.42 3.98 -1.29
N LYS A 156 -21.25 3.51 -1.71
CA LYS A 156 -20.70 2.21 -1.36
C LYS A 156 -19.39 2.34 -0.59
N CYS A 157 -18.98 3.55 -0.23
CA CYS A 157 -17.77 3.76 0.54
C CYS A 157 -18.08 3.62 2.03
N LYS A 158 -17.15 3.02 2.76
CA LYS A 158 -17.14 2.91 4.22
C LYS A 158 -15.85 3.53 4.72
N GLU A 159 -15.96 4.51 5.60
CA GLU A 159 -14.79 5.08 6.25
C GLU A 159 -14.28 4.15 7.35
N VAL A 160 -13.01 3.77 7.25
CA VAL A 160 -12.26 3.00 8.24
C VAL A 160 -10.89 3.67 8.38
N PRO A 161 -10.78 4.67 9.27
CA PRO A 161 -9.53 5.38 9.47
C PRO A 161 -8.41 4.43 9.88
N ARG A 162 -7.26 4.50 9.19
CA ARG A 162 -6.15 3.56 9.42
C ARG A 162 -5.59 3.68 10.82
N LEU A 163 -5.48 4.90 11.35
CA LEU A 163 -5.10 5.15 12.74
C LEU A 163 -6.01 4.38 13.71
N ALA A 164 -7.33 4.43 13.51
CA ALA A 164 -8.29 3.71 14.34
C ALA A 164 -8.22 2.19 14.13
N LEU A 165 -7.98 1.72 12.90
CA LEU A 165 -7.80 0.31 12.60
C LEU A 165 -6.62 -0.28 13.40
N PHE A 166 -5.50 0.43 13.47
CA PHE A 166 -4.32 -0.03 14.20
C PHE A 166 -4.43 0.18 15.71
N SER A 167 -4.97 1.31 16.18
CA SER A 167 -5.07 1.59 17.62
C SER A 167 -6.02 0.63 18.35
N ASN A 168 -7.03 0.12 17.64
CA ASN A 168 -8.00 -0.85 18.16
C ASN A 168 -7.49 -2.31 18.14
N LEU A 169 -6.27 -2.58 17.64
CA LEU A 169 -5.70 -3.93 17.68
C LEU A 169 -5.38 -4.33 19.13
N SER A 170 -5.71 -5.56 19.49
CA SER A 170 -5.28 -6.15 20.76
C SER A 170 -3.76 -6.32 20.80
N ASP A 171 -3.17 -6.34 22.00
CA ASP A 171 -1.73 -6.52 22.16
C ASP A 171 -1.22 -7.84 21.58
N LEU A 172 -2.00 -8.91 21.72
CA LEU A 172 -1.71 -10.20 21.07
C LEU A 172 -1.65 -10.07 19.55
N LYS A 173 -2.56 -9.29 18.95
CA LYS A 173 -2.59 -9.09 17.50
C LYS A 173 -1.40 -8.25 17.04
N LYS A 174 -1.04 -7.20 17.80
CA LYS A 174 0.19 -6.41 17.58
C LYS A 174 1.45 -7.28 17.63
N GLU A 175 1.58 -8.13 18.65
CA GLU A 175 2.71 -9.07 18.80
C GLU A 175 2.81 -10.04 17.61
N ARG A 176 1.67 -10.57 17.15
CA ARG A 176 1.61 -11.45 15.97
C ARG A 176 2.03 -10.72 14.69
N LEU A 177 1.61 -9.46 14.50
CA LEU A 177 2.05 -8.64 13.36
C LEU A 177 3.57 -8.40 13.40
N LEU A 178 4.13 -8.01 14.54
CA LEU A 178 5.58 -7.87 14.69
C LEU A 178 6.31 -9.17 14.37
N SER A 179 5.81 -10.30 14.88
CA SER A 179 6.36 -11.64 14.63
C SER A 179 6.28 -12.04 13.15
N LEU A 180 5.18 -11.73 12.47
CA LEU A 180 4.99 -12.01 11.04
C LEU A 180 6.03 -11.30 10.19
N PHE A 181 6.31 -10.04 10.49
CA PHE A 181 7.29 -9.23 9.75
C PHE A 181 8.71 -9.31 10.33
N ALA A 182 8.91 -10.10 11.39
CA ALA A 182 10.17 -10.22 12.12
C ALA A 182 10.74 -8.84 12.53
N VAL A 183 9.86 -7.95 12.97
CA VAL A 183 10.19 -6.63 13.48
C VAL A 183 10.30 -6.72 15.00
N LYS A 184 11.41 -6.23 15.54
CA LYS A 184 11.55 -6.06 16.98
C LYS A 184 10.80 -4.79 17.38
N PRO A 185 10.10 -4.77 18.52
CA PRO A 185 9.65 -3.51 19.10
C PRO A 185 10.90 -2.66 19.35
N ILE A 186 10.98 -1.51 18.69
CA ILE A 186 12.06 -0.54 18.88
C ILE A 186 11.37 0.78 19.13
N GLU A 187 11.64 1.35 20.29
CA GLU A 187 11.17 2.68 20.61
C GLU A 187 12.21 3.70 20.15
N VAL A 188 11.87 4.46 19.11
CA VAL A 188 12.63 5.65 18.71
C VAL A 188 11.86 6.86 19.19
N ARG A 189 12.38 7.55 20.21
CA ARG A 189 11.86 8.82 20.73
C ARG A 189 13.00 9.83 20.89
N SER A 190 13.85 9.95 19.88
CA SER A 190 14.99 10.86 19.93
C SER A 190 14.71 12.10 19.09
N GLN A 191 14.97 13.24 19.72
CA GLN A 191 15.18 14.49 19.01
C GLN A 191 16.32 14.32 17.99
N ASP A 192 16.30 15.13 16.94
CA ASP A 192 17.29 15.17 15.87
C ASP A 192 17.32 13.87 15.03
N THR A 193 16.15 13.39 14.63
CA THR A 193 16.01 12.24 13.73
C THR A 193 15.46 12.62 12.36
N LEU A 194 15.99 12.00 11.30
CA LEU A 194 15.52 12.15 9.94
C LEU A 194 15.09 10.81 9.35
N LEU A 195 13.84 10.69 8.92
CA LEU A 195 13.37 9.57 8.10
C LEU A 195 13.49 9.91 6.62
N VAL A 196 14.30 9.17 5.88
CA VAL A 196 14.37 9.25 4.41
C VAL A 196 13.54 8.11 3.81
N LEU A 197 12.49 8.44 3.06
CA LEU A 197 11.70 7.47 2.30
C LEU A 197 12.12 7.49 0.83
N THR A 198 12.67 6.38 0.34
CA THR A 198 13.00 6.25 -1.09
C THR A 198 11.75 6.05 -1.94
N GLN A 199 11.93 6.20 -3.25
CA GLN A 199 11.00 5.82 -4.29
C GLN A 199 11.81 5.24 -5.45
N PRO A 200 11.22 4.33 -6.24
CA PRO A 200 11.86 3.72 -7.39
C PRO A 200 11.88 4.67 -8.59
N LEU A 201 12.49 5.85 -8.45
CA LEU A 201 12.44 6.96 -9.43
C LEU A 201 13.01 6.55 -10.81
N TYR A 202 14.05 5.73 -10.81
CA TYR A 202 14.69 5.16 -11.99
C TYR A 202 13.80 4.12 -12.66
N GLN A 203 13.27 3.16 -11.88
CA GLN A 203 12.40 2.11 -12.39
C GLN A 203 11.07 2.68 -12.91
N ASP A 204 10.59 3.76 -12.29
CA ASP A 204 9.40 4.50 -12.72
C ASP A 204 9.69 5.46 -13.90
N GLY A 205 10.94 5.54 -14.38
CA GLY A 205 11.33 6.32 -15.56
C GLY A 205 11.16 7.83 -15.39
N LEU A 206 11.32 8.35 -14.18
CA LEU A 206 11.12 9.76 -13.89
C LEU A 206 12.20 10.62 -14.56
N ALA A 207 11.79 11.72 -15.20
CA ALA A 207 12.72 12.68 -15.81
C ALA A 207 13.72 13.20 -14.76
N GLY A 208 15.01 13.15 -15.10
CA GLY A 208 16.12 13.46 -14.19
C GLY A 208 16.72 12.24 -13.47
N PHE A 209 16.08 11.07 -13.56
CA PHE A 209 16.49 9.82 -12.92
C PHE A 209 16.66 8.68 -13.93
N GLU A 210 17.25 8.96 -15.08
CA GLU A 210 17.35 7.99 -16.19
C GLU A 210 18.35 6.84 -15.91
N THR A 211 19.10 6.89 -14.82
CA THR A 211 20.03 5.82 -14.41
C THR A 211 19.97 5.56 -12.90
N ALA A 212 20.36 4.35 -12.51
CA ALA A 212 20.50 3.93 -11.11
C ALA A 212 21.43 4.87 -10.31
N GLU A 213 22.54 5.28 -10.93
CA GLU A 213 23.55 6.15 -10.31
C GLU A 213 23.00 7.54 -10.00
N LYS A 214 22.11 8.08 -10.85
CA LYS A 214 21.45 9.36 -10.59
C LYS A 214 20.55 9.29 -9.37
N GLN A 215 19.78 8.21 -9.23
CA GLN A 215 18.94 8.00 -8.06
C GLN A 215 19.78 7.81 -6.80
N LEU A 216 20.85 7.00 -6.86
CA LEU A 216 21.77 6.82 -5.74
C LEU A 216 22.40 8.15 -5.31
N ALA A 217 22.94 8.93 -6.26
CA ALA A 217 23.56 10.23 -5.99
C ALA A 217 22.56 11.25 -5.39
N PHE A 218 21.30 11.21 -5.81
CA PHE A 218 20.25 12.05 -5.25
C PHE A 218 20.01 11.75 -3.76
N TYR A 219 19.85 10.48 -3.40
CA TYR A 219 19.64 10.09 -2.00
C TYR A 219 20.90 10.27 -1.15
N GLN A 220 22.10 10.02 -1.70
CA GLN A 220 23.36 10.34 -1.03
C GLN A 220 23.45 11.83 -0.69
N LYS A 221 23.07 12.72 -1.62
CA LYS A 221 23.05 14.17 -1.37
C LYS A 221 22.10 14.56 -0.24
N ILE A 222 20.94 13.90 -0.13
CA ILE A 222 20.04 14.10 1.01
C ILE A 222 20.76 13.71 2.30
N VAL A 223 21.36 12.53 2.36
CA VAL A 223 22.07 12.05 3.56
C VAL A 223 23.20 12.99 3.96
N ASP A 224 24.04 13.41 3.01
CA ASP A 224 25.16 14.31 3.28
C ASP A 224 24.74 15.68 3.82
N SER A 225 23.53 16.14 3.48
CA SER A 225 23.01 17.43 3.94
C SER A 225 22.56 17.42 5.41
N TYR A 226 22.30 16.25 6.00
CA TYR A 226 21.72 16.15 7.35
C TYR A 226 22.54 15.29 8.33
N LYS A 227 23.50 14.46 7.85
CA LYS A 227 24.18 13.44 8.67
C LYS A 227 25.01 13.98 9.84
N GLN A 228 25.38 15.26 9.84
CA GLN A 228 26.16 15.87 10.92
C GLN A 228 25.30 16.28 12.12
N GLU A 229 24.01 16.52 11.90
CA GLU A 229 23.11 17.09 12.90
C GLU A 229 22.10 16.06 13.40
N ARG A 230 21.87 14.97 12.65
CA ARG A 230 20.74 14.08 12.86
C ARG A 230 21.09 12.61 12.68
N THR A 231 20.43 11.75 13.45
CA THR A 231 20.41 10.31 13.18
C THR A 231 19.47 10.04 12.01
N ILE A 232 20.00 9.49 10.92
CA ILE A 232 19.24 9.24 9.71
C ILE A 232 18.73 7.80 9.68
N TYR A 233 17.42 7.63 9.55
CA TYR A 233 16.75 6.37 9.28
C TYR A 233 16.39 6.31 7.80
N PHE A 234 16.89 5.30 7.11
CA PHE A 234 16.75 5.17 5.66
C PHE A 234 15.83 4.01 5.30
N LYS A 235 14.65 4.31 4.79
CA LYS A 235 13.65 3.32 4.39
C LYS A 235 13.58 3.21 2.87
N VAL A 236 14.08 2.09 2.37
CA VAL A 236 13.96 1.73 0.96
C VAL A 236 12.52 1.31 0.63
N HIS A 237 11.99 1.80 -0.50
CA HIS A 237 10.68 1.44 -1.01
C HIS A 237 10.67 -0.02 -1.52
N PRO A 238 9.60 -0.82 -1.32
CA PRO A 238 9.59 -2.24 -1.69
C PRO A 238 9.89 -2.56 -3.17
N ARG A 239 9.51 -1.67 -4.09
CA ARG A 239 9.79 -1.80 -5.55
C ARG A 239 11.13 -1.20 -5.99
N ASP A 240 11.87 -0.60 -5.07
CA ASP A 240 13.13 0.07 -5.39
C ASP A 240 14.26 -0.95 -5.41
N GLU A 241 14.82 -1.17 -6.59
CA GLU A 241 15.85 -2.20 -6.84
C GLU A 241 17.27 -1.64 -6.72
N ILE A 242 17.42 -0.35 -6.37
CA ILE A 242 18.74 0.27 -6.20
C ILE A 242 19.38 -0.22 -4.89
N ASP A 243 20.65 -0.64 -4.98
CA ASP A 243 21.46 -0.95 -3.81
C ASP A 243 22.00 0.34 -3.18
N TYR A 244 21.52 0.63 -1.97
CA TYR A 244 21.94 1.78 -1.16
C TYR A 244 22.97 1.41 -0.09
N SER A 245 23.46 0.17 -0.05
CA SER A 245 24.37 -0.30 1.01
C SER A 245 25.66 0.52 1.15
N ALA A 246 26.07 1.23 0.10
CA ALA A 246 27.22 2.13 0.10
C ALA A 246 26.98 3.47 0.82
N ILE A 247 25.73 3.82 1.16
CA ILE A 247 25.42 5.02 1.93
C ILE A 247 25.75 4.76 3.40
N GLU A 248 26.80 5.41 3.88
CA GLU A 248 27.25 5.35 5.28
C GLU A 248 26.48 6.33 6.19
N ASP A 249 26.67 6.20 7.51
CA ASP A 249 26.06 7.06 8.54
C ASP A 249 24.52 7.04 8.58
N VAL A 250 23.90 5.94 8.17
CA VAL A 250 22.44 5.74 8.23
C VAL A 250 22.05 4.44 8.91
N VAL A 251 20.87 4.43 9.54
CA VAL A 251 20.19 3.23 10.04
C VAL A 251 19.19 2.77 8.99
N PHE A 252 19.51 1.68 8.30
CA PHE A 252 18.59 1.09 7.32
C PHE A 252 17.40 0.44 8.00
N LEU A 253 16.20 0.95 7.68
CA LEU A 253 14.95 0.27 7.98
C LEU A 253 14.69 -0.79 6.91
N ARG A 254 14.25 -1.98 7.34
CA ARG A 254 14.02 -3.11 6.42
C ARG A 254 13.08 -2.73 5.28
N GLN A 255 13.46 -3.08 4.05
CA GLN A 255 12.69 -2.81 2.84
C GLN A 255 11.34 -3.55 2.82
N ASP A 256 11.33 -4.81 3.26
CA ASP A 256 10.18 -5.73 3.26
C ASP A 256 9.14 -5.45 4.36
N VAL A 257 9.36 -4.43 5.19
CA VAL A 257 8.45 -4.01 6.25
C VAL A 257 7.69 -2.75 5.83
N PRO A 258 6.35 -2.72 5.87
CA PRO A 258 5.57 -1.49 5.64
C PRO A 258 5.86 -0.43 6.70
N MET A 259 5.85 0.85 6.32
CA MET A 259 6.12 1.95 7.26
C MET A 259 5.07 2.04 8.37
N GLU A 260 3.84 1.65 8.08
CA GLU A 260 2.73 1.62 9.02
C GLU A 260 2.99 0.65 10.18
N LEU A 261 3.76 -0.42 9.96
CA LEU A 261 4.14 -1.33 11.04
C LEU A 261 5.11 -0.67 12.03
N TYR A 262 6.08 0.11 11.53
CA TYR A 262 6.97 0.90 12.37
C TYR A 262 6.20 1.98 13.14
N GLU A 263 5.32 2.71 12.45
CA GLU A 263 4.49 3.74 13.06
C GLU A 263 3.59 3.19 14.18
N PHE A 264 2.69 2.27 13.86
CA PHE A 264 1.60 1.92 14.78
C PHE A 264 1.92 0.81 15.74
N VAL A 265 2.91 -0.03 15.42
CA VAL A 265 3.22 -1.22 16.22
C VAL A 265 4.62 -1.14 16.82
N GLY A 266 5.59 -0.60 16.07
CA GLY A 266 6.92 -0.31 16.58
C GLY A 266 6.98 0.88 17.54
N ASN A 267 6.03 1.83 17.44
CA ASN A 267 6.01 3.09 18.20
C ASN A 267 7.24 3.97 17.93
N TYR A 268 7.53 4.21 16.66
CA TYR A 268 8.59 5.10 16.22
C TYR A 268 8.09 6.55 16.16
N TYR A 269 8.97 7.51 16.45
CA TYR A 269 8.77 8.92 16.13
C TYR A 269 10.04 9.48 15.48
N PHE A 270 9.86 10.24 14.40
CA PHE A 270 10.92 10.93 13.67
C PHE A 270 10.64 12.44 13.66
N ASP A 271 11.64 13.25 13.99
CA ASP A 271 11.49 14.71 14.04
C ASP A 271 11.20 15.30 12.66
N THR A 272 11.93 14.84 11.66
CA THR A 272 11.72 15.22 10.26
C THR A 272 11.63 13.98 9.39
N GLY A 273 10.81 14.03 8.35
CA GLY A 273 10.81 13.05 7.27
C GLY A 273 10.95 13.74 5.92
N ILE A 274 11.65 13.09 5.00
CA ILE A 274 11.90 13.59 3.65
C ILE A 274 11.61 12.51 2.62
N THR A 275 10.97 12.93 1.53
CA THR A 275 10.75 12.07 0.36
C THR A 275 10.79 12.91 -0.92
N HIS A 276 11.07 12.24 -2.04
CA HIS A 276 10.93 12.88 -3.35
C HIS A 276 9.48 13.32 -3.60
N SER A 277 8.51 12.43 -3.44
CA SER A 277 7.09 12.63 -3.85
C SER A 277 6.09 11.64 -3.23
N SER A 278 6.46 10.99 -2.13
CA SER A 278 5.66 9.88 -1.58
C SER A 278 4.50 10.44 -0.80
N THR A 279 3.28 10.09 -1.20
CA THR A 279 2.07 10.45 -0.45
C THR A 279 2.04 9.77 0.92
N ALA A 280 2.75 8.65 1.11
CA ALA A 280 2.81 7.99 2.41
C ALA A 280 3.34 8.92 3.51
N LEU A 281 4.38 9.73 3.21
CA LEU A 281 4.96 10.65 4.18
C LEU A 281 3.94 11.67 4.71
N GLU A 282 3.05 12.15 3.85
CA GLU A 282 2.01 13.12 4.21
C GLU A 282 1.12 12.59 5.34
N TYR A 283 0.89 11.27 5.37
CA TYR A 283 -0.08 10.64 6.27
C TYR A 283 0.56 9.90 7.46
N LEU A 284 1.89 9.76 7.51
CA LEU A 284 2.58 9.24 8.69
C LEU A 284 2.42 10.21 9.86
N SER A 285 1.77 9.78 10.93
CA SER A 285 1.63 10.54 12.19
C SER A 285 2.87 10.47 13.08
N CYS A 286 3.74 9.48 12.84
CA CYS A 286 5.04 9.35 13.51
C CYS A 286 6.11 10.32 13.00
N VAL A 287 5.78 11.30 12.16
CA VAL A 287 6.75 12.26 11.61
C VAL A 287 6.29 13.69 11.93
N GLY A 288 7.15 14.46 12.59
CA GLY A 288 6.89 15.87 12.93
C GLY A 288 6.87 16.79 11.71
N GLU A 289 8.04 17.20 11.24
CA GLU A 289 8.21 18.01 10.03
C GLU A 289 8.26 17.11 8.78
N LYS A 290 7.56 17.49 7.71
CA LYS A 290 7.48 16.70 6.47
C LYS A 290 7.96 17.50 5.28
N ILE A 291 8.98 17.00 4.61
CA ILE A 291 9.59 17.62 3.43
C ILE A 291 9.29 16.75 2.20
N VAL A 292 8.49 17.28 1.28
CA VAL A 292 8.21 16.66 -0.02
C VAL A 292 8.87 17.49 -1.11
N LEU A 293 9.86 16.91 -1.80
CA LEU A 293 10.71 17.65 -2.73
C LEU A 293 10.04 17.94 -4.09
N CYS A 294 9.08 17.12 -4.49
CA CYS A 294 8.32 17.23 -5.72
C CYS A 294 6.85 16.96 -5.42
N ASP A 295 6.03 18.01 -5.53
CA ASP A 295 4.59 17.89 -5.35
C ASP A 295 3.93 17.28 -6.59
N MET A 296 3.34 16.09 -6.43
CA MET A 296 2.61 15.38 -7.48
C MET A 296 1.16 15.88 -7.63
N LYS A 297 0.64 16.67 -6.67
CA LYS A 297 -0.75 17.19 -6.68
C LYS A 297 -1.04 18.05 -7.90
N GLY A 298 -0.06 18.81 -8.39
CA GLY A 298 -0.20 19.69 -9.55
C GLY A 298 -0.10 19.00 -10.92
N LYS A 299 0.52 17.81 -11.01
CA LYS A 299 0.78 17.14 -12.31
C LYS A 299 -0.31 16.17 -12.74
N MET A 300 -1.13 15.67 -11.80
CA MET A 300 -2.22 14.72 -12.12
C MET A 300 -3.50 15.41 -12.61
N SER A 301 -3.64 16.72 -12.44
CA SER A 301 -4.74 17.51 -13.00
C SER A 301 -4.55 17.90 -14.47
N GLU A 302 -3.37 17.63 -15.06
CA GLU A 302 -2.99 18.09 -16.41
C GLU A 302 -2.91 16.97 -17.46
N LYS A 303 -3.33 15.74 -17.16
CA LYS A 303 -3.39 14.63 -18.13
C LYS A 303 -4.80 14.13 -18.39
#